data_AF-A0A964MT36-F1
#
_entry.id   AF-A0A964MT36-F1
#
_cell.length_a   1.000
_cell.length_b   1.000
_cell.length_c   1.000
_cell.angle_alpha   90.00
_cell.angle_beta   90.00
_cell.angle_gamma   90.00
#
_symmetry.space_group_name_H-M   'P 1'
#
loop_
_entity.id
_entity.type
_entity.pdbx_description
1 polymer ?
#
loop_
_entity_poly.entity_id
_entity_poly.type
_entity_poly.pdbx_seq_one_letter_code
_entity_poly.pdbx_strand_id
1 'polypeptide(L)' 'MSSTFERPAADLNKILSAWDEWERGEEAPGKTMTNMKKAGLAEILKELQESGWKPTPAA' A
#
# COMPACT_ATOMS: atom_id res chain seq x y z
N MET A 1 30.81 -4.13 10.08
CA MET A 1 29.89 -4.22 8.92
C MET A 1 28.50 -3.92 9.42
N SER A 2 27.98 -2.73 9.19
CA SER A 2 26.60 -2.38 9.55
C SER A 2 25.70 -2.93 8.45
N SER A 3 24.97 -4.01 8.74
CA SER A 3 23.90 -4.48 7.84
C SER A 3 22.77 -3.46 7.94
N THR A 4 22.76 -2.48 7.04
CA THR A 4 21.59 -1.61 6.85
C THR A 4 20.47 -2.51 6.36
N PHE A 5 19.52 -2.81 7.24
CA PHE A 5 18.27 -3.45 6.84
C PHE A 5 17.53 -2.46 5.94
N GLU A 6 17.76 -2.55 4.63
CA GLU A 6 17.00 -1.79 3.65
C GLU A 6 15.57 -2.33 3.67
N ARG A 7 14.63 -1.47 4.07
CA ARG A 7 13.22 -1.80 3.96
C ARG A 7 12.90 -1.98 2.47
N PRO A 8 12.24 -3.08 2.06
CA PRO A 8 11.83 -3.24 0.68
C PRO A 8 10.98 -2.04 0.24
N ALA A 9 11.14 -1.63 -1.02
CA ALA A 9 10.35 -0.56 -1.61
C ALA A 9 8.85 -0.85 -1.50
N ALA A 10 8.05 0.21 -1.45
CA ALA A 10 6.60 0.09 -1.45
C ALA A 10 6.12 -0.59 -2.75
N ASP A 11 5.06 -1.40 -2.64
CA ASP A 11 4.57 -2.25 -3.73
C ASP A 11 3.05 -2.06 -3.90
N LEU A 12 2.69 -1.27 -4.91
CA LEU A 12 1.29 -0.99 -5.28
C LEU A 12 0.50 -2.26 -5.58
N ASN A 13 1.11 -3.27 -6.21
CA ASN A 13 0.40 -4.50 -6.55
C ASN A 13 0.00 -5.26 -5.29
N LYS A 14 0.89 -5.34 -4.29
CA LYS A 14 0.57 -5.98 -3.00
C LYS A 14 -0.54 -5.25 -2.23
N ILE A 15 -0.59 -3.91 -2.34
CA ILE A 15 -1.67 -3.12 -1.72
C ILE A 15 -3.00 -3.43 -2.41
N LEU A 16 -3.03 -3.40 -3.75
CA LEU A 16 -4.24 -3.70 -4.51
C LEU A 16 -4.72 -5.13 -4.28
N SER A 17 -3.83 -6.12 -4.31
CA SER A 17 -4.22 -7.51 -4.02
C SER A 17 -4.83 -7.67 -2.61
N ALA A 18 -4.23 -7.04 -1.59
CA ALA A 18 -4.79 -7.07 -0.24
C ALA A 18 -6.15 -6.36 -0.14
N TRP A 19 -6.37 -5.30 -0.93
CA TRP A 19 -7.66 -4.63 -1.03
C TRP A 19 -8.70 -5.54 -1.69
N ASP A 20 -8.37 -6.14 -2.82
CA ASP A 20 -9.30 -6.98 -3.59
C ASP A 20 -9.72 -8.23 -2.79
N GLU A 21 -8.80 -8.84 -2.03
CA GLU A 21 -9.11 -9.95 -1.11
C GLU A 21 -10.13 -9.54 -0.03
N TRP A 22 -9.99 -8.32 0.50
CA TRP A 22 -10.93 -7.79 1.48
C TRP A 22 -12.30 -7.50 0.86
N GLU A 23 -12.35 -6.89 -0.33
CA GLU A 23 -13.60 -6.61 -1.04
C GLU A 23 -14.35 -7.90 -1.41
N ARG A 24 -13.64 -9.00 -1.68
CA ARG A 24 -14.23 -10.33 -1.87
C ARG A 24 -14.66 -11.02 -0.58
N GLY A 25 -14.32 -10.46 0.60
CA GLY A 25 -14.59 -11.05 1.91
C GLY A 25 -13.68 -12.24 2.26
N GLU A 26 -12.56 -12.40 1.56
CA GLU A 26 -11.59 -13.49 1.77
C GLU A 26 -10.64 -13.20 2.94
N GLU A 27 -10.45 -11.93 3.29
CA GLU A 27 -9.54 -11.50 4.36
C GLU A 27 -10.22 -10.53 5.33
N ALA A 28 -9.85 -10.61 6.62
CA ALA A 28 -10.43 -9.75 7.65
C ALA A 28 -9.85 -8.32 7.60
N PRO A 29 -10.63 -7.27 7.93
CA PRO A 29 -10.18 -5.88 7.85
C PRO A 29 -8.85 -5.58 8.55
N GLY A 30 -8.63 -6.15 9.75
CA GLY A 30 -7.40 -5.95 10.51
C GLY A 30 -6.16 -6.60 9.85
N LYS A 31 -6.35 -7.72 9.18
CA LYS A 31 -5.29 -8.44 8.47
C LYS A 31 -4.98 -7.79 7.13
N THR A 32 -6.00 -7.33 6.38
CA THR A 32 -5.84 -6.47 5.20
C THR A 32 -5.00 -5.24 5.51
N MET A 33 -5.35 -4.49 6.56
CA MET A 33 -4.60 -3.31 6.98
C MET A 33 -3.14 -3.65 7.34
N THR A 34 -2.90 -4.82 7.95
CA THR A 34 -1.55 -5.29 8.22
C THR A 34 -0.76 -5.56 6.93
N ASN A 35 -1.39 -6.21 5.95
CA ASN A 35 -0.76 -6.51 4.66
C ASN A 35 -0.44 -5.23 3.89
N MET A 36 -1.36 -4.26 3.85
CA MET A 36 -1.14 -2.96 3.21
C MET A 36 0.00 -2.15 3.86
N LYS A 37 0.08 -2.14 5.20
CA LYS A 37 1.19 -1.48 5.90
C LYS A 37 2.54 -2.13 5.59
N LYS A 38 2.59 -3.47 5.54
CA LYS A 38 3.79 -4.20 5.15
C LYS A 38 4.19 -3.94 3.69
N ALA A 39 3.22 -3.70 2.82
CA ALA A 39 3.42 -3.35 1.42
C ALA A 39 3.79 -1.87 1.19
N GLY A 40 3.86 -1.05 2.24
CA GLY A 40 4.33 0.33 2.14
C GLY A 40 3.24 1.36 1.78
N LEU A 41 1.99 1.12 2.18
CA LEU A 41 0.89 2.05 1.91
C LEU A 41 1.17 3.47 2.44
N ALA A 42 1.82 3.60 3.59
CA ALA A 42 2.11 4.91 4.18
C ALA A 42 3.10 5.72 3.32
N GLU A 43 4.14 5.06 2.80
CA GLU A 43 5.13 5.65 1.91
C GLU A 43 4.48 6.14 0.61
N ILE A 44 3.64 5.30 -0.02
CA ILE A 44 2.91 5.66 -1.25
C ILE A 44 1.97 6.85 -1.02
N LEU A 45 1.20 6.87 0.08
CA LEU A 45 0.30 8.00 0.37
C LEU A 45 1.06 9.30 0.55
N LYS A 46 2.25 9.25 1.18
CA LYS A 46 3.13 10.39 1.34
C LYS A 46 3.68 10.88 -0.02
N GLU A 47 4.16 9.98 -0.86
CA GLU A 47 4.64 10.31 -2.21
C GLU A 47 3.52 10.90 -3.10
N LEU A 48 2.30 10.36 -3.01
CA LEU A 48 1.14 10.91 -3.71
C LEU A 48 0.78 12.31 -3.21
N GLN A 49 0.84 12.54 -1.91
CA GLN A 49 0.65 13.87 -1.32
C GLN A 49 1.73 14.86 -1.80
N GLU A 50 3.01 14.45 -1.79
CA GLU A 50 4.15 15.28 -2.18
C GLU A 50 4.17 15.58 -3.69
N SER A 51 3.75 14.63 -4.52
CA SER A 51 3.62 14.83 -5.97
C SER A 51 2.41 15.70 -6.37
N GLY A 52 1.56 16.09 -5.41
CA GLY A 52 0.38 16.89 -5.67
C GLY A 52 -0.68 16.12 -6.46
N TRP A 53 -0.74 14.80 -6.27
CA TRP A 53 -1.68 13.93 -6.97
C TRP A 53 -3.11 14.47 -6.87
N LYS A 54 -3.80 14.43 -8.01
CA LYS A 54 -5.24 14.74 -8.11
C LYS A 54 -5.91 13.57 -8.81
N PRO A 55 -7.12 13.19 -8.37
CA PRO A 55 -7.89 12.18 -9.06
C PRO A 55 -8.17 12.63 -10.50
N THR A 56 -7.95 11.74 -11.47
CA THR A 56 -8.49 11.93 -12.81
C THR A 56 -10.01 11.89 -12.71
N PRO A 57 -10.74 12.90 -13.24
CA PRO A 57 -12.19 12.87 -13.24
C PRO A 57 -12.69 11.57 -13.89
N ALA A 58 -13.66 10.90 -13.27
CA ALA A 58 -14.36 9.81 -13.92
C ALA A 58 -14.98 10.34 -15.22
N ALA A 59 -14.77 9.63 -16.33
CA ALA A 59 -15.34 9.96 -17.64
C ALA A 59 -16.85 9.73 -17.67
#